data_AF-A0A1W9U0Q2-F1
#
_entry.id   AF-A0A1W9U0Q2-F1
#
_cell.length_a   1.000
_cell.length_b   1.000
_cell.length_c   1.000
_cell.angle_alpha   90.00
_cell.angle_beta   90.00
_cell.angle_gamma   90.00
#
_symmetry.space_group_name_H-M   'P 1'
#
loop_
_entity.id
_entity.type
_entity.pdbx_description
1 polymer ?
#
loop_
_entity_poly.entity_id
_entity_poly.type
_entity_poly.pdbx_seq_one_letter_code
_entity_poly.pdbx_strand_id
1 'polypeptide(L)'
;MKKTIKIMILLACLFGISFPFELGALDKKAVKAITSQGKQTISDAAFRKIFRDYLCQHLGKEKSDVLVSRLKVLGNKPVPPGEINLRLFQKEKRRLAGYVKLVVIISVNGVVKNKVRLSGWVDVFESVVCARRNLKKREIVEEDDLYLAKKVIYARIIDNSTVSVDF
;
A
#
# COMPACT_ATOMS: atom_id res chain seq x y z
N MET A 1 35.11 23.37 21.57
CA MET A 1 34.37 22.18 22.06
C MET A 1 32.89 22.08 21.64
N LYS A 2 32.36 22.92 20.72
CA LYS A 2 30.96 22.81 20.24
C LYS A 2 30.79 22.14 18.86
N LYS A 3 31.87 21.91 18.11
CA LYS A 3 31.81 21.33 16.74
C LYS A 3 31.90 19.80 16.72
N THR A 4 32.58 19.19 17.68
CA THR A 4 32.74 17.72 17.79
C THR A 4 31.47 17.00 18.26
N ILE A 5 30.61 17.69 19.02
CA ILE A 5 29.33 17.11 19.50
C ILE A 5 28.31 16.93 18.36
N LYS A 6 28.32 17.80 17.34
CA LYS A 6 27.40 17.67 16.19
C LYS A 6 27.76 16.50 15.26
N ILE A 7 29.03 16.10 15.18
CA ILE A 7 29.47 15.00 14.31
C ILE A 7 29.14 13.63 14.93
N MET A 8 29.20 13.50 16.26
CA MET A 8 28.79 12.26 16.93
C MET A 8 27.28 12.00 16.89
N ILE A 9 26.45 13.06 16.84
CA ILE A 9 24.99 12.91 16.68
C ILE A 9 24.64 12.48 15.24
N LEU A 10 25.41 12.89 14.24
CA LEU A 10 25.21 12.50 12.85
C LEU A 10 25.61 11.04 12.57
N LEU A 11 26.61 10.51 13.29
CA LEU A 11 27.11 9.15 13.10
C LEU A 11 26.26 8.08 13.83
N ALA A 12 25.55 8.46 14.90
CA ALA A 12 24.60 7.58 15.60
C ALA A 12 23.32 7.31 14.79
N CYS A 13 23.01 8.11 13.76
CA CYS A 13 21.87 7.89 12.87
C CYS A 13 22.14 6.89 11.74
N LEU A 14 23.40 6.48 11.51
CA LEU A 14 23.78 5.64 10.37
C LEU A 14 23.85 4.13 10.66
N PHE A 15 23.72 3.70 11.91
CA PHE A 15 23.80 2.29 12.31
C PHE A 15 22.60 1.76 13.11
N GLY A 16 21.51 2.52 13.21
CA GLY A 16 20.40 2.24 14.15
C GLY A 16 19.02 2.03 13.55
N ILE A 17 18.87 1.89 12.23
CA ILE A 17 17.56 1.67 11.61
C ILE A 17 17.58 0.43 10.72
N SER A 18 17.87 -0.71 11.33
CA SER A 18 17.09 -1.90 10.99
C SER A 18 15.73 -1.65 11.63
N PHE A 19 14.79 -0.98 10.96
CA PHE A 19 13.40 -1.01 11.44
C PHE A 19 12.97 -2.48 11.35
N PRO A 20 12.78 -3.23 12.45
CA PRO A 20 11.85 -4.32 12.37
C PRO A 20 10.52 -3.65 12.05
N PHE A 21 10.04 -3.86 10.83
CA PHE A 21 8.70 -3.46 10.44
C PHE A 21 7.72 -4.30 11.27
N GLU A 22 7.46 -3.83 12.50
CA GLU A 22 6.30 -4.25 13.27
C GLU A 22 5.09 -3.60 12.61
N LEU A 23 4.56 -4.33 11.63
CA LEU A 23 3.20 -4.13 11.16
C LEU A 23 2.31 -4.28 12.40
N GLY A 24 1.85 -3.13 12.92
CA GLY A 24 1.10 -3.02 14.15
C GLY A 24 0.02 -4.09 14.23
N ALA A 25 -0.03 -4.74 15.40
CA ALA A 25 -1.03 -5.74 15.75
C ALA A 25 -2.39 -5.31 15.21
N LEU A 26 -2.92 -6.09 14.27
CA LEU A 26 -4.27 -5.90 13.76
C LEU A 26 -5.23 -5.86 14.95
N ASP A 27 -6.07 -4.84 14.98
CA ASP A 27 -7.15 -4.71 15.95
C ASP A 27 -7.89 -6.06 16.08
N LYS A 28 -7.84 -6.63 17.29
CA LYS A 28 -8.34 -7.97 17.64
C LYS A 28 -9.81 -8.16 17.28
N LYS A 29 -10.56 -7.05 17.10
CA LYS A 29 -11.96 -7.03 16.69
C LYS A 29 -12.20 -7.29 15.20
N ALA A 30 -11.23 -6.99 14.32
CA ALA A 30 -11.43 -7.07 12.86
C ALA A 30 -11.36 -8.50 12.31
N VAL A 31 -10.75 -9.42 13.05
CA VAL A 31 -10.70 -10.84 12.69
C VAL A 31 -11.88 -11.55 13.36
N LYS A 32 -13.08 -11.35 12.83
CA LYS A 32 -14.25 -12.13 13.24
C LYS A 32 -14.11 -13.55 12.65
N ALA A 33 -13.35 -14.39 13.34
CA ALA A 33 -13.21 -15.81 13.02
C ALA A 33 -14.57 -16.49 13.23
N ILE A 34 -15.15 -17.04 12.16
CA ILE A 34 -16.32 -17.92 12.26
C ILE A 34 -15.77 -19.30 12.63
N THR A 35 -16.00 -19.70 13.88
CA THR A 35 -15.55 -20.98 14.42
C THR A 35 -16.57 -22.06 14.11
N SER A 36 -16.24 -22.96 13.19
CA SER A 36 -16.91 -24.26 13.07
C SER A 36 -15.83 -25.34 13.13
N GLN A 37 -15.91 -26.21 14.16
CA GLN A 37 -15.02 -27.37 14.35
C GLN A 37 -13.52 -27.05 14.47
N GLY A 38 -13.14 -26.15 15.38
CA GLY A 38 -11.74 -25.92 15.74
C GLY A 38 -10.87 -25.32 14.63
N LYS A 39 -11.47 -24.79 13.56
CA LYS A 39 -10.78 -24.01 12.53
C LYS A 39 -11.32 -22.59 12.51
N GLN A 40 -10.47 -21.66 12.13
CA GLN A 40 -10.80 -20.25 11.96
C GLN A 40 -10.45 -19.80 10.55
N THR A 41 -11.27 -18.90 10.01
CA THR A 41 -11.12 -18.37 8.66
C THR A 41 -10.97 -16.86 8.73
N ILE A 42 -10.03 -16.32 7.97
CA ILE A 42 -9.84 -14.87 7.83
C ILE A 42 -10.77 -14.40 6.72
N SER A 43 -11.55 -13.36 7.01
CA SER A 43 -12.50 -12.81 6.04
C SER A 43 -11.79 -12.05 4.92
N ASP A 44 -12.41 -12.02 3.75
CA ASP A 44 -11.92 -11.24 2.62
C ASP A 44 -11.90 -9.73 2.93
N ALA A 45 -12.78 -9.26 3.82
CA ALA A 45 -12.77 -7.89 4.32
C ALA A 45 -11.47 -7.56 5.10
N ALA A 46 -10.97 -8.50 5.92
CA ALA A 46 -9.71 -8.33 6.62
C ALA A 46 -8.53 -8.25 5.64
N PHE A 47 -8.52 -9.11 4.60
CA PHE A 47 -7.52 -9.04 3.53
C PHE A 47 -7.57 -7.73 2.75
N ARG A 48 -8.77 -7.24 2.43
CA ARG A 48 -8.94 -5.94 1.79
C ARG A 48 -8.41 -4.79 2.64
N LYS A 49 -8.70 -4.81 3.94
CA LYS A 49 -8.22 -3.80 4.89
C LYS A 49 -6.71 -3.77 4.95
N ILE A 50 -6.07 -4.92 5.21
CA ILE A 50 -4.60 -4.98 5.35
C ILE A 50 -3.88 -4.65 4.03
N PHE A 51 -4.46 -5.03 2.88
CA PHE A 51 -3.91 -4.65 1.57
C PHE A 51 -3.92 -3.13 1.38
N ARG A 52 -5.04 -2.47 1.67
CA ARG A 52 -5.16 -1.02 1.55
C ARG A 52 -4.27 -0.28 2.56
N ASP A 53 -4.25 -0.73 3.81
CA ASP A 53 -3.44 -0.11 4.86
C ASP A 53 -1.94 -0.20 4.51
N TYR A 54 -1.48 -1.35 4.00
CA TYR A 54 -0.12 -1.53 3.49
C TYR A 54 0.22 -0.52 2.37
N LEU A 55 -0.67 -0.37 1.39
CA LEU A 55 -0.46 0.57 0.28
C LEU A 55 -0.37 2.01 0.78
N CYS A 56 -1.30 2.46 1.61
CA CYS A 56 -1.33 3.82 2.16
C CYS A 56 -0.04 4.13 2.93
N GLN A 57 0.39 3.19 3.79
CA GLN A 57 1.61 3.34 4.59
C GLN A 57 2.86 3.43 3.71
N HIS A 58 3.00 2.56 2.71
CA HIS A 58 4.21 2.52 1.86
C HIS A 58 4.24 3.61 0.79
N LEU A 59 3.08 4.11 0.37
CA LEU A 59 2.99 5.23 -0.57
C LEU A 59 3.06 6.59 0.15
N GLY A 60 2.90 6.63 1.48
CA GLY A 60 2.76 7.88 2.23
C GLY A 60 1.50 8.65 1.82
N LYS A 61 0.41 7.93 1.53
CA LYS A 61 -0.83 8.49 0.99
C LYS A 61 -2.02 8.25 1.89
N GLU A 62 -2.97 9.15 1.83
CA GLU A 62 -4.26 9.01 2.49
C GLU A 62 -5.11 7.92 1.83
N LYS A 63 -6.08 7.39 2.58
CA LYS A 63 -7.01 6.36 2.06
C LYS A 63 -7.87 6.87 0.90
N SER A 64 -8.09 8.18 0.80
CA SER A 64 -8.85 8.83 -0.27
C SER A 64 -8.03 9.02 -1.55
N ASP A 65 -6.71 8.81 -1.50
CA ASP A 65 -5.78 8.92 -2.64
C ASP A 65 -5.41 7.57 -3.24
N VAL A 66 -5.85 6.46 -2.62
CA VAL A 66 -5.51 5.10 -3.05
C VAL A 66 -6.79 4.32 -3.28
N LEU A 67 -7.11 4.06 -4.55
CA LEU A 67 -8.25 3.25 -4.94
C LEU A 67 -7.80 1.84 -5.30
N VAL A 68 -8.41 0.84 -4.66
CA VAL A 68 -8.15 -0.58 -4.93
C VAL A 68 -9.35 -1.21 -5.62
N SER A 69 -9.16 -1.66 -6.86
CA SER A 69 -10.19 -2.34 -7.65
C SER A 69 -9.78 -3.79 -7.98
N ARG A 70 -10.81 -4.63 -8.21
CA ARG A 70 -10.66 -6.05 -8.60
C ARG A 70 -9.69 -6.86 -7.70
N LEU A 71 -9.74 -6.63 -6.39
CA LEU A 71 -8.93 -7.38 -5.42
C LEU A 71 -9.30 -8.87 -5.47
N LYS A 72 -8.29 -9.71 -5.72
CA LYS A 72 -8.36 -11.17 -5.70
C LYS A 72 -7.57 -11.70 -4.50
N VAL A 73 -8.21 -12.57 -3.73
CA VAL A 73 -7.62 -13.30 -2.60
C VAL A 73 -7.45 -14.76 -3.02
N LEU A 74 -6.22 -15.25 -3.13
CA LEU A 74 -5.91 -16.60 -3.57
C LEU A 74 -5.18 -17.39 -2.49
N GLY A 75 -5.63 -18.61 -2.24
CA GLY A 75 -5.02 -19.50 -1.24
C GLY A 75 -5.50 -19.24 0.20
N ASN A 76 -6.58 -18.48 0.39
CA ASN A 76 -7.25 -18.40 1.69
C ASN A 76 -7.78 -19.80 2.06
N LYS A 77 -7.33 -20.32 3.21
CA LYS A 77 -7.70 -21.63 3.73
C LYS A 77 -7.91 -21.50 5.23
N PRO A 78 -8.85 -22.26 5.83
CA PRO A 78 -9.01 -22.27 7.28
C PRO A 78 -7.69 -22.65 7.98
N VAL A 79 -7.39 -21.95 9.07
CA VAL A 79 -6.22 -22.20 9.91
C VAL A 79 -6.64 -22.71 11.29
N PRO A 80 -5.76 -23.42 12.03
CA PRO A 80 -6.05 -23.87 13.39
C PRO A 80 -6.42 -22.69 14.32
N PRO A 81 -7.08 -22.96 15.46
CA PRO A 81 -7.45 -21.92 16.40
C PRO A 81 -6.19 -21.41 17.12
N GLY A 82 -6.21 -20.15 17.54
CA GLY A 82 -5.09 -19.49 18.19
C GLY A 82 -4.89 -18.05 17.72
N GLU A 83 -3.85 -17.38 18.21
CA GLU A 83 -3.56 -16.00 17.88
C GLU A 83 -3.05 -15.87 16.44
N ILE A 84 -3.83 -15.19 15.59
CA ILE A 84 -3.49 -14.94 14.18
C ILE A 84 -2.62 -13.70 14.07
N ASN A 85 -1.47 -13.86 13.41
CA ASN A 85 -0.61 -12.78 12.96
C ASN A 85 -0.54 -12.76 11.43
N LEU A 86 -0.79 -11.60 10.83
CA LEU A 86 -0.72 -11.39 9.38
C LEU A 86 0.46 -10.49 9.05
N ARG A 87 1.35 -10.93 8.16
CA ARG A 87 2.45 -10.11 7.66
C ARG A 87 2.39 -10.02 6.14
N LEU A 88 2.32 -8.79 5.61
CA LEU A 88 2.39 -8.55 4.17
C LEU A 88 3.83 -8.35 3.74
N PHE A 89 4.17 -8.92 2.60
CA PHE A 89 5.42 -8.63 1.94
C PHE A 89 5.25 -8.61 0.43
N GLN A 90 6.12 -7.85 -0.21
CA GLN A 90 6.25 -7.80 -1.66
C GLN A 90 7.42 -8.71 -2.06
N LYS A 91 7.19 -9.68 -2.95
CA LYS A 91 8.25 -10.63 -3.37
C LYS A 91 9.41 -9.94 -4.10
N GLU A 92 9.11 -8.86 -4.80
CA GLU A 92 10.06 -8.04 -5.57
C GLU A 92 9.77 -6.57 -5.27
N LYS A 93 10.79 -5.70 -5.25
CA LYS A 93 10.60 -4.24 -5.07
C LYS A 93 9.98 -3.61 -6.33
N ARG A 94 8.71 -3.93 -6.59
CA ARG A 94 7.93 -3.35 -7.67
C ARG A 94 7.16 -2.14 -7.16
N ARG A 95 6.72 -1.35 -8.13
CA ARG A 95 5.82 -0.23 -7.89
C ARG A 95 4.53 -0.68 -7.21
N LEU A 96 4.03 0.11 -6.27
CA LEU A 96 2.74 -0.09 -5.59
C LEU A 96 1.61 0.69 -6.29
N ALA A 97 1.64 0.72 -7.62
CA ALA A 97 0.62 1.33 -8.47
C ALA A 97 0.38 0.45 -9.72
N GLY A 98 -0.77 0.57 -10.35
CA GLY A 98 -1.20 -0.35 -11.41
C GLY A 98 -1.54 -1.73 -10.85
N TYR A 99 -1.15 -2.81 -11.53
CA TYR A 99 -1.43 -4.17 -11.05
C TYR A 99 -0.42 -4.60 -9.98
N VAL A 100 -0.87 -4.62 -8.72
CA VAL A 100 -0.03 -4.92 -7.55
C VAL A 100 -0.28 -6.34 -7.07
N LYS A 101 0.81 -7.05 -6.73
CA LYS A 101 0.81 -8.39 -6.13
C LYS A 101 1.55 -8.37 -4.79
N LEU A 102 0.87 -8.82 -3.74
CA LEU A 102 1.42 -8.98 -2.40
C LEU A 102 1.18 -10.40 -1.89
N VAL A 103 1.97 -10.81 -0.90
CA VAL A 103 1.78 -12.09 -0.21
C VAL A 103 1.58 -11.82 1.26
N VAL A 104 0.58 -12.47 1.84
CA VAL A 104 0.30 -12.47 3.28
C VAL A 104 0.81 -13.78 3.86
N ILE A 105 1.72 -13.70 4.83
CA ILE A 105 2.09 -14.82 5.69
C ILE A 105 1.12 -14.82 6.87
N ILE A 106 0.41 -15.94 7.03
CA ILE A 106 -0.49 -16.16 8.16
C ILE A 106 0.24 -17.07 9.15
N SER A 107 0.45 -16.56 10.36
CA SER A 107 1.02 -17.32 11.46
C SER A 107 -0.01 -17.49 12.57
N VAL A 108 -0.06 -18.67 13.18
CA VAL A 108 -0.90 -18.96 14.35
C VAL A 108 0.04 -19.33 15.49
N ASN A 109 -0.05 -18.60 16.61
CA ASN A 109 0.85 -18.75 17.76
C ASN A 109 2.34 -18.73 17.34
N GLY A 110 2.72 -17.77 16.49
CA GLY A 110 4.09 -17.60 15.98
C GLY A 110 4.51 -18.58 14.87
N VAL A 111 3.75 -19.63 14.58
CA VAL A 111 4.10 -20.62 13.53
C VAL A 111 3.38 -20.31 12.24
N VAL A 112 4.12 -20.20 11.12
CA VAL A 112 3.53 -20.01 9.79
C VAL A 112 2.66 -21.20 9.43
N LYS A 113 1.37 -20.96 9.16
CA LYS A 113 0.39 -21.99 8.79
C LYS A 113 -0.09 -21.87 7.35
N ASN A 114 -0.13 -20.66 6.79
CA ASN A 114 -0.61 -20.46 5.44
C ASN A 114 0.04 -19.24 4.77
N LYS A 115 0.02 -19.21 3.43
CA LYS A 115 0.44 -18.07 2.61
C LYS A 115 -0.69 -17.74 1.63
N VAL A 116 -1.18 -16.50 1.67
CA VAL A 116 -2.25 -16.01 0.80
C VAL A 116 -1.68 -15.00 -0.19
N ARG A 117 -2.02 -15.13 -1.47
CA ARG A 117 -1.65 -14.16 -2.49
C ARG A 117 -2.78 -13.14 -2.66
N LEU A 118 -2.44 -11.87 -2.55
CA LEU A 118 -3.33 -10.76 -2.82
C LEU A 118 -2.89 -10.10 -4.13
N SER A 119 -3.85 -9.82 -4.99
CA SER A 119 -3.57 -9.05 -6.20
C SER A 119 -4.74 -8.16 -6.57
N GLY A 120 -4.45 -6.97 -7.07
CA GLY A 120 -5.48 -5.99 -7.40
C GLY A 120 -4.91 -4.84 -8.20
N TRP A 121 -5.79 -4.05 -8.78
CA TRP A 121 -5.42 -2.80 -9.44
C TRP A 121 -5.45 -1.67 -8.42
N VAL A 122 -4.41 -0.86 -8.44
CA VAL A 122 -4.18 0.25 -7.52
C VAL A 122 -4.02 1.52 -8.33
N ASP A 123 -5.02 2.39 -8.24
CA ASP A 123 -4.97 3.73 -8.81
C ASP A 123 -4.55 4.70 -7.71
N VAL A 124 -3.53 5.50 -7.99
CA VAL A 124 -2.97 6.49 -7.04
C VAL A 124 -3.26 7.89 -7.57
N PHE A 125 -3.98 8.65 -6.76
CA PHE A 125 -4.36 10.02 -7.05
C PHE A 125 -3.33 11.01 -6.50
N GLU A 126 -3.15 12.10 -7.23
CA GLU A 126 -2.29 13.21 -6.83
C GLU A 126 -2.95 14.53 -7.22
N SER A 127 -2.65 15.58 -6.48
CA SER A 127 -2.94 16.94 -6.90
C SER A 127 -1.95 17.36 -7.99
N VAL A 128 -2.44 17.56 -9.20
CA VAL A 128 -1.63 17.95 -10.36
C VAL A 128 -2.04 19.32 -10.87
N VAL A 129 -1.04 20.06 -11.36
CA VAL A 129 -1.23 21.35 -12.03
C VAL A 129 -1.72 21.09 -13.46
N CYS A 130 -2.86 21.68 -13.81
CA CYS A 130 -3.48 21.57 -15.11
C CYS A 130 -3.65 22.96 -15.73
N ALA A 131 -3.59 23.05 -17.06
CA ALA A 131 -3.87 24.29 -17.78
C ALA A 131 -5.39 24.49 -17.94
N ARG A 132 -5.89 25.68 -17.62
CA ARG A 132 -7.30 26.07 -17.81
C ARG A 132 -7.66 26.35 -19.26
N ARG A 133 -6.66 26.70 -20.07
CA ARG A 133 -6.79 27.03 -21.49
C ARG A 133 -5.61 26.46 -22.27
N ASN A 134 -5.71 26.54 -23.59
CA ASN A 134 -4.57 26.24 -24.46
C ASN A 134 -3.48 27.31 -24.27
N LEU A 135 -2.25 26.85 -24.02
CA LEU A 135 -1.06 27.69 -23.87
C LEU A 135 -0.24 27.66 -25.16
N LYS A 136 0.20 28.82 -25.64
CA LYS A 136 1.03 28.92 -26.84
C LYS A 136 2.50 28.71 -26.49
N LYS A 137 3.27 28.27 -27.49
CA LYS A 137 4.72 28.15 -27.35
C LYS A 137 5.33 29.53 -27.00
N ARG A 138 6.20 29.58 -25.99
CA ARG A 138 6.88 30.79 -25.47
C ARG A 138 5.96 31.80 -24.76
N GLU A 139 4.73 31.43 -24.45
CA GLU A 139 3.86 32.25 -23.60
C GLU A 139 4.31 32.15 -22.14
N ILE A 140 4.21 33.25 -21.40
CA ILE A 140 4.41 33.25 -19.95
C ILE A 140 3.15 32.67 -19.33
N VAL A 141 3.31 31.65 -18.47
CA VAL A 141 2.19 31.01 -17.76
C VAL A 141 1.93 31.77 -16.47
N GLU A 142 0.71 32.26 -16.30
CA GLU A 142 0.26 32.99 -15.12
C GLU A 142 -0.56 32.09 -14.18
N GLU A 143 -0.82 32.54 -12.95
CA GLU A 143 -1.61 31.77 -11.97
C GLU A 143 -3.03 31.47 -12.50
N ASP A 144 -3.65 32.44 -13.16
CA ASP A 144 -4.98 32.32 -13.77
C ASP A 144 -5.02 31.34 -14.96
N ASP A 145 -3.86 30.94 -15.50
CA ASP A 145 -3.78 29.91 -16.52
C ASP A 145 -3.85 28.49 -15.94
N LEU A 146 -3.72 28.36 -14.62
CA LEU A 146 -3.50 27.09 -13.95
C LEU A 146 -4.62 26.76 -12.96
N TYR A 147 -4.83 25.47 -12.74
CA TYR A 147 -5.67 24.96 -11.66
C TYR A 147 -5.13 23.65 -11.12
N LEU A 148 -5.44 23.36 -9.86
CA LEU A 148 -5.18 22.07 -9.27
C LEU A 148 -6.36 21.13 -9.53
N ALA A 149 -6.05 19.94 -9.99
CA ALA A 149 -7.01 18.85 -10.15
C ALA A 149 -6.48 17.59 -9.48
N LYS A 150 -7.37 16.81 -8.88
CA LYS A 150 -7.03 15.48 -8.35
C LYS A 150 -7.11 14.47 -9.49
N LYS A 151 -5.96 13.97 -9.96
CA LYS A 151 -5.90 13.02 -11.09
C LYS A 151 -5.11 11.77 -10.75
N VAL A 152 -5.40 10.68 -11.46
CA VAL A 152 -4.62 9.44 -11.37
C VAL A 152 -3.29 9.67 -12.08
N ILE A 153 -2.19 9.66 -11.33
CA ILE A 153 -0.84 9.86 -11.91
C ILE A 153 -0.21 8.55 -12.36
N TYR A 154 -0.76 7.42 -11.92
CA TYR A 154 -0.28 6.09 -12.24
C TYR A 154 -1.45 5.18 -12.54
N ALA A 155 -1.78 5.13 -13.82
CA ALA A 155 -3.01 4.52 -14.28
C ALA A 155 -2.81 3.10 -14.81
N ARG A 156 -3.94 2.43 -14.93
CA ARG A 156 -4.14 1.14 -15.59
C ARG A 156 -3.51 1.15 -16.99
N ILE A 157 -2.49 0.32 -17.18
CA ILE A 157 -2.11 -0.15 -18.51
C ILE A 157 -3.21 -1.14 -18.92
N ILE A 158 -4.06 -0.75 -19.87
CA ILE A 158 -5.15 -1.58 -20.38
C ILE A 158 -4.58 -2.65 -21.32
N ASP A 159 -3.56 -2.31 -22.11
CA ASP A 159 -2.80 -3.20 -22.99
C ASP A 159 -1.41 -2.59 -23.33
N ASN A 160 -0.60 -3.30 -24.14
CA ASN A 160 0.76 -2.88 -24.53
C ASN A 160 0.85 -1.51 -25.23
N SER A 161 -0.27 -0.95 -25.66
CA SER A 161 -0.38 0.33 -26.38
C SER A 161 -1.27 1.37 -25.69
N THR A 162 -2.06 0.99 -24.68
CA THR A 162 -3.12 1.83 -24.13
C THR A 162 -2.96 2.00 -22.62
N VAL A 163 -2.62 3.22 -22.22
CA VAL A 163 -2.79 3.68 -20.83
C VAL A 163 -4.07 4.51 -20.81
N SER A 164 -5.13 4.02 -20.15
CA SER A 164 -6.29 4.86 -19.86
C SER A 164 -5.92 5.74 -18.70
N VAL A 165 -5.68 7.01 -19.00
CA VAL A 165 -5.64 8.08 -18.03
C VAL A 165 -6.93 8.85 -18.24
N ASP A 166 -7.92 8.60 -17.39
CA ASP A 166 -9.13 9.43 -17.37
C ASP A 166 -8.72 10.81 -16.83
N PHE A 167 -8.75 11.81 -17.71
CA PHE A 167 -8.44 13.22 -17.40
C PHE A 167 -9.68 14.00 -17.08
#